data_AF-A0AB39BBT6-F1
#
_entry.id   AF-A0AB39BBT6-F1
#
_cell.length_a   1.000
_cell.length_b   1.000
_cell.length_c   1.000
_cell.angle_alpha   90.00
_cell.angle_beta   90.00
_cell.angle_gamma   90.00
#
_symmetry.space_group_name_H-M   'P 1'
#
loop_
_entity.id
_entity.type
_entity.pdbx_description
1 polymer ?
#
loop_
_entity_poly.entity_id
_entity_poly.type
_entity_poly.pdbx_seq_one_letter_code
_entity_poly.pdbx_strand_id
1 'polypeptide(L)'
;MTRAAGRRAALIAVVAAGALLAGCTGAPAPTPSPAATDGYAVPGLPDAAREVMNQPQYQNGRWLVSVRDLETGETLIDLDGDKMAQPGSFVKTYSAGAAWVKWGPDHTVTTPVKQSGSVTGGTLTGDLVLVGAGDLTLGGRTKPDGTVDFTNLDHNDANPLPGATLTTEDPLAGLDDLAEQVRASGITAVDGDVVVDDRLFEGELAGKPVTPIIVNQNLLDILITPGSVGQPATAALTPAVAPWKLDLQVETVAAGAEARIAAPRVSGTDPHTIVVAGTVNEGDPVLKVFEFDDPATFARTAFIEALGRAGVSVSADPVASNPEGALPDRAAVEALPSVAELKSLPLSEEVTYVMKISYNRGAQTLICRLAADAGSTDCNDGMGIAGQIWADEGLDTLGASLIDGSGLEGNYITPANAVQIQTLMAERPDAEAWKAVMPVLGVDGSLADVQTGSPAAGKVFAKTGTLAGGDAFNNRVQLVTKTLGGVMDAESGRELAFTIIVNQGFYDDIDGVFEANDDVGAVAAAIQQAY
;
A
#
# COMPACT_ATOMS: atom_id res chain seq x y z
N MET A 1 39.70 10.06 15.66
CA MET A 1 38.60 9.89 16.64
C MET A 1 37.52 9.09 15.95
N THR A 2 37.57 7.78 16.12
CA THR A 2 36.72 6.78 15.46
C THR A 2 35.75 6.24 16.51
N ARG A 3 34.44 6.38 16.28
CA ARG A 3 33.41 5.69 17.08
C ARG A 3 32.79 4.61 16.21
N ALA A 4 33.22 3.37 16.44
CA ALA A 4 32.56 2.18 15.95
C ALA A 4 31.35 1.88 16.85
N ALA A 5 30.16 1.85 16.27
CA ALA A 5 28.94 1.35 16.92
C ALA A 5 28.84 -0.16 16.68
N GLY A 6 28.89 -0.95 17.75
CA GLY A 6 28.73 -2.40 17.71
C GLY A 6 27.26 -2.79 17.55
N ARG A 7 26.93 -3.47 16.45
CA ARG A 7 25.68 -4.25 16.31
C ARG A 7 25.79 -5.49 17.19
N ARG A 8 24.90 -5.63 18.18
CA ARG A 8 24.68 -6.90 18.90
C ARG A 8 23.53 -7.65 18.22
N ALA A 9 23.87 -8.72 17.51
CA ALA A 9 22.92 -9.74 17.09
C ALA A 9 22.56 -10.59 18.32
N ALA A 10 21.28 -10.65 18.68
CA ALA A 10 20.77 -11.60 19.65
C ALA A 10 20.34 -12.88 18.90
N LEU A 11 21.15 -13.93 19.02
CA LEU A 11 20.71 -15.30 18.71
C LEU A 11 19.69 -15.73 19.78
N ILE A 12 18.48 -16.12 19.38
CA ILE A 12 17.57 -16.87 20.25
C ILE A 12 17.76 -18.35 19.95
N ALA A 13 18.33 -19.07 20.91
CA ALA A 13 18.41 -20.53 20.92
C ALA A 13 17.09 -21.10 21.46
N VAL A 14 16.44 -21.97 20.68
CA VAL A 14 15.28 -22.75 21.12
C VAL A 14 15.79 -23.98 21.89
N VAL A 15 15.53 -24.03 23.20
CA VAL A 15 15.71 -25.23 24.02
C VAL A 15 14.34 -25.88 24.18
N ALA A 16 14.15 -27.04 23.55
CA ALA A 16 13.01 -27.91 23.80
C ALA A 16 13.20 -28.63 25.14
N ALA A 17 12.26 -28.45 26.07
CA ALA A 17 12.14 -29.29 27.25
C ALA A 17 10.68 -29.74 27.38
N GLY A 18 10.43 -31.01 27.08
CA GLY A 18 9.17 -31.67 27.36
C GLY A 18 9.02 -31.92 28.86
N ALA A 19 7.86 -31.58 29.40
CA ALA A 19 7.42 -32.08 30.69
C ALA A 19 5.92 -32.40 30.63
N LEU A 20 5.61 -33.69 30.84
CA LEU A 20 4.28 -34.18 31.13
C LEU A 20 3.76 -33.55 32.42
N LEU A 21 2.55 -32.98 32.40
CA LEU A 21 1.79 -32.69 33.61
C LEU A 21 0.38 -33.28 33.49
N ALA A 22 0.10 -34.18 34.43
CA ALA A 22 -1.18 -34.81 34.70
C ALA A 22 -2.23 -33.76 35.11
N GLY A 23 -3.47 -34.00 34.71
CA GLY A 23 -4.55 -33.04 34.80
C GLY A 23 -5.08 -32.74 36.21
N CYS A 24 -5.74 -31.59 36.28
CA CYS A 24 -6.81 -31.29 37.23
C CYS A 24 -7.95 -30.65 36.43
N THR A 25 -9.03 -31.41 36.20
CA THR A 25 -10.28 -30.89 35.64
C THR A 25 -11.03 -30.13 36.73
N GLY A 26 -10.85 -28.80 36.77
CA GLY A 26 -11.74 -27.89 37.46
C GLY A 26 -12.44 -27.02 36.41
N ALA A 27 -13.75 -27.13 36.28
CA ALA A 27 -14.52 -26.19 35.46
C ALA A 27 -14.31 -24.77 36.04
N PRO A 28 -13.95 -23.77 35.22
CA PRO A 28 -13.85 -22.41 35.71
C PRO A 28 -15.23 -21.94 36.18
N ALA A 29 -15.29 -21.35 37.37
CA ALA A 29 -16.49 -20.67 37.83
C ALA A 29 -16.80 -19.49 36.88
N PRO A 30 -18.07 -19.21 36.57
CA PRO A 30 -18.41 -18.05 35.74
C PRO A 30 -17.93 -16.79 36.47
N THR A 31 -16.97 -16.10 35.87
CA THR A 31 -16.61 -14.74 36.26
C THR A 31 -17.85 -13.87 36.12
N PRO A 32 -18.22 -13.05 37.11
CA PRO A 32 -19.30 -12.10 36.93
C PRO A 32 -18.90 -11.15 35.80
N SER A 33 -19.69 -11.10 34.72
CA SER A 33 -19.60 -10.01 33.74
C SER A 33 -19.65 -8.70 34.51
N PRO A 34 -18.66 -7.79 34.36
CA PRO A 34 -18.87 -6.43 34.77
C PRO A 34 -20.13 -5.95 34.06
N ALA A 35 -21.09 -5.39 34.81
CA ALA A 35 -22.26 -4.76 34.23
C ALA A 35 -21.78 -3.79 33.15
N ALA A 36 -22.28 -3.92 31.92
CA ALA A 36 -21.98 -3.02 30.83
C ALA A 36 -22.21 -1.59 31.31
N THR A 37 -21.13 -0.86 31.58
CA THR A 37 -21.20 0.58 31.68
C THR A 37 -21.65 1.08 30.32
N ASP A 38 -22.60 2.01 30.32
CA ASP A 38 -23.23 2.65 29.15
C ASP A 38 -22.19 3.51 28.37
N GLY A 39 -21.06 2.89 27.98
CA GLY A 39 -19.73 3.49 27.83
C GLY A 39 -19.59 4.51 26.69
N TYR A 40 -20.58 4.57 25.81
CA TYR A 40 -20.58 5.42 24.62
C TYR A 40 -21.94 6.10 24.40
N ALA A 41 -22.69 6.41 25.46
CA ALA A 41 -23.98 7.11 25.35
C ALA A 41 -23.79 8.60 24.97
N VAL A 42 -23.48 8.88 23.70
CA VAL A 42 -23.45 10.23 23.12
C VAL A 42 -24.69 10.47 22.23
N PRO A 43 -25.17 11.72 22.09
CA PRO A 43 -26.26 12.04 21.18
C PRO A 43 -26.00 11.53 19.76
N GLY A 44 -27.04 11.01 19.13
CA GLY A 44 -27.01 10.61 17.72
C GLY A 44 -26.34 9.27 17.42
N LEU A 45 -25.61 8.66 18.36
CA LEU A 45 -24.97 7.35 18.15
C LEU A 45 -26.00 6.21 18.35
N PRO A 46 -26.26 5.37 17.32
CA PRO A 46 -27.30 4.34 17.40
C PRO A 46 -26.97 3.19 18.37
N ASP A 47 -27.99 2.56 18.94
CA ASP A 47 -27.84 1.42 19.86
C ASP A 47 -27.04 0.27 19.23
N ALA A 48 -27.29 -0.04 17.96
CA ALA A 48 -26.59 -1.09 17.23
C ALA A 48 -25.08 -0.78 17.10
N ALA A 49 -24.70 0.48 16.90
CA ALA A 49 -23.29 0.87 16.92
C ALA A 49 -22.68 0.68 18.32
N ARG A 50 -23.41 1.10 19.38
CA ARG A 50 -22.96 0.94 20.76
C ARG A 50 -22.80 -0.53 21.16
N GLU A 51 -23.65 -1.43 20.66
CA GLU A 51 -23.52 -2.87 20.90
C GLU A 51 -22.19 -3.41 20.39
N VAL A 52 -21.81 -3.05 19.16
CA VAL A 52 -20.52 -3.44 18.57
C VAL A 52 -19.34 -2.84 19.36
N MET A 53 -19.42 -1.55 19.68
CA MET A 53 -18.34 -0.84 20.38
C MET A 53 -18.07 -1.36 21.80
N ASN A 54 -19.06 -2.03 22.42
CA ASN A 54 -18.96 -2.62 23.76
C ASN A 54 -18.58 -4.11 23.76
N GLN A 55 -18.24 -4.70 22.60
CA GLN A 55 -17.81 -6.10 22.54
C GLN A 55 -16.51 -6.36 23.35
N PRO A 56 -16.29 -7.59 23.87
CA PRO A 56 -15.21 -7.89 24.82
C PRO A 56 -13.78 -7.54 24.34
N GLN A 57 -13.51 -7.69 23.04
CA GLN A 57 -12.22 -7.37 22.43
C GLN A 57 -11.85 -5.88 22.57
N TYR A 58 -12.84 -5.01 22.78
CA TYR A 58 -12.68 -3.56 22.94
C TYR A 58 -12.78 -3.08 24.39
N GLN A 59 -12.88 -3.97 25.38
CA GLN A 59 -13.09 -3.60 26.79
C GLN A 59 -12.00 -2.66 27.38
N ASN A 60 -10.78 -2.73 26.84
CA ASN A 60 -9.65 -1.85 27.21
C ASN A 60 -9.32 -0.84 26.10
N GLY A 61 -10.14 -0.80 25.06
CA GLY A 61 -9.99 0.07 23.91
C GLY A 61 -10.66 1.41 24.10
N ARG A 62 -10.47 2.27 23.10
CA ARG A 62 -11.16 3.56 23.00
C ARG A 62 -11.70 3.73 21.59
N TRP A 63 -12.99 4.01 21.51
CA TRP A 63 -13.62 4.47 20.28
C TRP A 63 -13.68 6.00 20.25
N LEU A 64 -13.46 6.56 19.05
CA LEU A 64 -13.62 7.96 18.74
C LEU A 64 -14.43 8.07 17.46
N VAL A 65 -15.45 8.93 17.44
CA VAL A 65 -16.39 9.06 16.32
C VAL A 65 -16.70 10.52 16.10
N SER A 66 -16.66 10.96 14.84
CA SER A 66 -17.22 12.23 14.42
C SER A 66 -18.07 12.02 13.19
N VAL A 67 -19.28 12.58 13.17
CA VAL A 67 -20.20 12.54 12.02
C VAL A 67 -20.79 13.93 11.82
N ARG A 68 -20.75 14.40 10.58
CA ARG A 68 -21.25 15.71 10.17
C ARG A 68 -22.14 15.58 8.95
N ASP A 69 -23.25 16.29 8.97
CA ASP A 69 -24.13 16.47 7.83
C ASP A 69 -23.49 17.45 6.83
N LEU A 70 -23.28 17.01 5.59
CA LEU A 70 -22.56 17.80 4.58
C LEU A 70 -23.38 18.98 4.06
N GLU A 71 -24.71 18.90 4.06
CA GLU A 71 -25.59 19.97 3.56
C GLU A 71 -25.76 21.08 4.61
N THR A 72 -26.03 20.71 5.86
CA THR A 72 -26.33 21.66 6.94
C THR A 72 -25.11 22.10 7.74
N GLY A 73 -24.04 21.30 7.69
CA GLY A 73 -22.84 21.47 8.51
C GLY A 73 -23.01 21.09 9.99
N GLU A 74 -24.14 20.50 10.37
CA GLU A 74 -24.43 20.05 11.74
C GLU A 74 -23.55 18.84 12.12
N THR A 75 -22.87 18.90 13.28
CA THR A 75 -22.24 17.72 13.88
C THR A 75 -23.32 16.87 14.54
N LEU A 76 -23.58 15.69 13.97
CA LEU A 76 -24.61 14.75 14.41
C LEU A 76 -24.13 13.83 15.53
N ILE A 77 -22.86 13.42 15.47
CA ILE A 77 -22.20 12.59 16.48
C ILE A 77 -20.83 13.17 16.78
N ASP A 78 -20.54 13.34 18.07
CA ASP A 78 -19.21 13.70 18.57
C ASP A 78 -18.88 12.83 19.80
N LEU A 79 -18.01 11.86 19.60
CA LEU A 79 -17.39 11.04 20.62
C LEU A 79 -15.88 11.26 20.54
N ASP A 80 -15.35 12.08 21.44
CA ASP A 80 -13.92 12.41 21.48
C ASP A 80 -13.37 12.96 20.15
N GLY A 81 -14.18 13.70 19.38
CA GLY A 81 -13.82 14.20 18.06
C GLY A 81 -12.61 15.14 18.05
N ASP A 82 -12.24 15.74 19.19
CA ASP A 82 -11.09 16.61 19.38
C ASP A 82 -9.84 15.89 19.94
N LYS A 83 -9.88 14.56 20.10
CA LYS A 83 -8.79 13.78 20.69
C LYS A 83 -7.99 13.05 19.61
N MET A 84 -6.67 13.16 19.72
CA MET A 84 -5.77 12.48 18.80
C MET A 84 -5.80 10.96 19.00
N ALA A 85 -5.83 10.24 17.88
CA ALA A 85 -5.73 8.79 17.80
C ALA A 85 -4.83 8.40 16.64
N GLN A 86 -4.25 7.20 16.69
CA GLN A 86 -3.53 6.68 15.53
C GLN A 86 -4.55 6.30 14.45
N PRO A 87 -4.40 6.80 13.21
CA PRO A 87 -5.37 6.59 12.14
C PRO A 87 -5.07 5.38 11.25
N GLY A 88 -3.85 4.82 11.33
CA GLY A 88 -3.37 3.87 10.33
C GLY A 88 -3.43 4.47 8.92
N SER A 89 -3.70 3.62 7.93
CA SER A 89 -3.80 4.02 6.51
C SER A 89 -4.86 5.05 6.15
N PHE A 90 -5.68 5.54 7.08
CA PHE A 90 -6.54 6.70 6.81
C PHE A 90 -5.73 7.96 6.48
N VAL A 91 -4.46 8.07 6.91
CA VAL A 91 -3.54 9.15 6.49
C VAL A 91 -3.48 9.34 4.98
N LYS A 92 -3.77 8.30 4.18
CA LYS A 92 -3.78 8.40 2.72
C LYS A 92 -4.78 9.44 2.20
N THR A 93 -5.84 9.76 2.94
CA THR A 93 -6.76 10.86 2.58
C THR A 93 -6.06 12.22 2.65
N TYR A 94 -5.08 12.40 3.54
CA TYR A 94 -4.28 13.62 3.64
C TYR A 94 -3.25 13.68 2.50
N SER A 95 -2.52 12.60 2.25
CA SER A 95 -1.43 12.61 1.25
C SER A 95 -1.97 12.64 -0.18
N ALA A 96 -2.87 11.72 -0.53
CA ALA A 96 -3.47 11.69 -1.85
C ALA A 96 -4.43 12.88 -2.07
N GLY A 97 -5.11 13.34 -1.03
CA GLY A 97 -5.97 14.52 -1.14
C GLY A 97 -5.16 15.80 -1.38
N ALA A 98 -3.99 15.96 -0.75
CA ALA A 98 -3.09 17.07 -1.06
C ALA A 98 -2.60 17.03 -2.51
N ALA A 99 -2.21 15.84 -3.01
CA ALA A 99 -1.84 15.65 -4.42
C ALA A 99 -3.01 15.98 -5.36
N TRP A 100 -4.22 15.55 -5.01
CA TRP A 100 -5.44 15.82 -5.76
C TRP A 100 -5.78 17.30 -5.82
N VAL A 101 -5.73 18.01 -4.68
CA VAL A 101 -5.95 19.45 -4.60
C VAL A 101 -4.92 20.20 -5.46
N LYS A 102 -3.66 19.80 -5.38
CA LYS A 102 -2.54 20.45 -6.07
C LYS A 102 -2.58 20.26 -7.58
N TRP A 103 -2.86 19.05 -8.08
CA TRP A 103 -2.69 18.72 -9.50
C TRP A 103 -4.01 18.46 -10.24
N GLY A 104 -5.07 18.10 -9.54
CA GLY A 104 -6.36 17.69 -10.13
C GLY A 104 -6.38 16.24 -10.66
N PRO A 105 -7.57 15.66 -10.86
CA PRO A 105 -7.75 14.25 -11.19
C PRO A 105 -7.17 13.81 -12.53
N ASP A 106 -7.04 14.74 -13.49
CA ASP A 106 -6.58 14.46 -14.85
C ASP A 106 -5.06 14.58 -15.01
N HIS A 107 -4.35 14.94 -13.94
CA HIS A 107 -2.90 15.10 -13.99
C HIS A 107 -2.22 13.77 -14.32
N THR A 108 -1.16 13.84 -15.13
CA THR A 108 -0.35 12.70 -15.54
C THR A 108 1.12 13.06 -15.48
N VAL A 109 1.96 12.07 -15.22
CA VAL A 109 3.41 12.18 -15.38
C VAL A 109 3.86 11.45 -16.63
N THR A 110 5.04 11.80 -17.13
CA THR A 110 5.65 11.15 -18.30
C THR A 110 6.98 10.54 -17.89
N THR A 111 7.17 9.26 -18.20
CA THR A 111 8.43 8.52 -18.05
C THR A 111 9.11 8.47 -19.42
N PRO A 112 10.10 9.33 -19.70
CA PRO A 112 10.80 9.33 -20.98
C PRO A 112 11.97 8.34 -21.01
N VAL A 113 12.26 7.81 -22.19
CA VAL A 113 13.56 7.22 -22.53
C VAL A 113 14.33 8.23 -23.37
N LYS A 114 15.42 8.74 -22.81
CA LYS A 114 16.32 9.69 -23.45
C LYS A 114 17.45 8.94 -24.17
N GLN A 115 18.00 9.54 -25.21
CA GLN A 115 19.22 9.04 -25.86
C GLN A 115 20.39 10.00 -25.64
N SER A 116 21.54 9.47 -25.24
CA SER A 116 22.81 10.17 -25.30
C SER A 116 23.54 9.80 -26.61
N GLY A 117 24.30 10.72 -27.19
CA GLY A 117 25.04 10.45 -28.43
C GLY A 117 24.18 10.52 -29.71
N SER A 118 24.45 9.65 -30.68
CA SER A 118 23.85 9.75 -32.02
C SER A 118 23.54 8.39 -32.66
N VAL A 119 22.46 8.34 -33.44
CA VAL A 119 22.05 7.16 -34.20
C VAL A 119 22.59 7.20 -35.62
N THR A 120 23.35 6.18 -36.03
CA THR A 120 23.82 6.00 -37.40
C THR A 120 23.50 4.58 -37.88
N GLY A 121 22.74 4.44 -38.96
CA GLY A 121 22.39 3.13 -39.53
C GLY A 121 21.59 2.23 -38.56
N GLY A 122 20.87 2.82 -37.61
CA GLY A 122 20.11 2.13 -36.57
C GLY A 122 20.90 1.78 -35.30
N THR A 123 22.22 2.05 -35.27
CA THR A 123 23.02 1.90 -34.05
C THR A 123 23.12 3.23 -33.33
N LEU A 124 22.69 3.28 -32.07
CA LEU A 124 23.00 4.36 -31.14
C LEU A 124 24.42 4.17 -30.61
N THR A 125 25.33 5.11 -30.90
CA THR A 125 26.62 5.21 -30.20
C THR A 125 26.44 6.17 -29.03
N GLY A 126 26.23 5.61 -27.85
CA GLY A 126 25.76 6.30 -26.65
C GLY A 126 24.74 5.46 -25.88
N ASP A 127 24.12 6.06 -24.87
CA ASP A 127 23.31 5.37 -23.87
C ASP A 127 21.82 5.68 -24.06
N LEU A 128 20.97 4.76 -23.61
CA LEU A 128 19.57 5.06 -23.32
C LEU A 128 19.44 5.38 -21.82
N VAL A 129 18.68 6.42 -21.49
CA VAL A 129 18.39 6.79 -20.10
C VAL A 129 16.88 6.72 -19.86
N LEU A 130 16.44 5.74 -19.07
CA LEU A 130 15.07 5.62 -18.60
C LEU A 130 14.88 6.50 -17.37
N VAL A 131 14.09 7.57 -17.45
CA VAL A 131 13.96 8.55 -16.36
C VAL A 131 12.70 8.26 -15.55
N GLY A 132 12.87 7.89 -14.28
CA GLY A 132 11.77 7.64 -13.35
C GLY A 132 10.99 8.93 -13.03
N ALA A 133 9.67 8.88 -13.14
CA ALA A 133 8.79 10.04 -12.94
C ALA A 133 7.82 9.88 -11.75
N GLY A 134 7.87 8.76 -11.03
CA GLY A 134 6.95 8.42 -9.95
C GLY A 134 5.57 7.97 -10.44
N ASP A 135 5.49 7.35 -11.63
CA ASP A 135 4.30 6.63 -12.11
C ASP A 135 4.11 5.37 -11.26
N LEU A 136 2.97 5.27 -10.57
CA LEU A 136 2.72 4.18 -9.61
C LEU A 136 2.48 2.83 -10.27
N THR A 137 2.17 2.81 -11.57
CA THR A 137 1.75 1.60 -12.29
C THR A 137 2.74 1.21 -13.37
N LEU A 138 3.42 2.18 -13.98
CA LEU A 138 4.32 2.00 -15.13
C LEU A 138 3.70 1.09 -16.20
N GLY A 139 2.40 1.30 -16.49
CA GLY A 139 1.60 0.48 -17.41
C GLY A 139 1.19 -0.90 -16.88
N GLY A 140 1.88 -1.45 -15.87
CA GLY A 140 1.74 -2.83 -15.41
C GLY A 140 0.43 -3.18 -14.68
N ARG A 141 -0.45 -2.19 -14.47
CA ARG A 141 -1.79 -2.36 -13.89
C ARG A 141 -2.89 -1.74 -14.77
N THR A 142 -2.60 -1.43 -16.04
CA THR A 142 -3.59 -0.78 -16.91
C THR A 142 -4.49 -1.82 -17.57
N LYS A 143 -5.80 -1.73 -17.31
CA LYS A 143 -6.81 -2.54 -17.99
C LYS A 143 -6.96 -2.14 -19.46
N PRO A 144 -7.55 -3.00 -20.31
CA PRO A 144 -7.86 -2.67 -21.69
C PRO A 144 -8.75 -1.42 -21.89
N ASP A 145 -9.52 -1.02 -20.87
CA ASP A 145 -10.36 0.17 -20.91
C ASP A 145 -9.65 1.46 -20.45
N GLY A 146 -8.37 1.38 -20.05
CA GLY A 146 -7.58 2.51 -19.60
C GLY A 146 -7.74 2.86 -18.12
N THR A 147 -8.39 2.01 -17.33
CA THR A 147 -8.47 2.17 -15.85
C THR A 147 -7.44 1.29 -15.14
N VAL A 148 -7.18 1.56 -13.86
CA VAL A 148 -6.27 0.74 -13.06
C VAL A 148 -6.93 -0.58 -12.64
N ASP A 149 -6.15 -1.66 -12.60
CA ASP A 149 -6.56 -2.94 -12.02
C ASP A 149 -5.97 -3.17 -10.63
N PHE A 150 -6.78 -3.82 -9.80
CA PHE A 150 -6.45 -4.20 -8.45
C PHE A 150 -7.34 -5.36 -7.99
N THR A 151 -6.86 -6.12 -7.01
CA THR A 151 -7.69 -7.09 -6.29
C THR A 151 -8.12 -6.53 -4.93
N ASN A 152 -9.19 -7.09 -4.34
CA ASN A 152 -9.71 -6.58 -3.06
C ASN A 152 -8.71 -6.74 -1.91
N LEU A 153 -7.91 -7.81 -1.96
CA LEU A 153 -6.72 -7.99 -1.15
C LEU A 153 -5.52 -8.21 -2.08
N ASP A 154 -4.76 -7.14 -2.30
CA ASP A 154 -3.72 -7.06 -3.33
C ASP A 154 -2.35 -7.51 -2.82
N HIS A 155 -1.41 -7.68 -3.75
CA HIS A 155 -0.13 -8.33 -3.49
C HIS A 155 0.74 -7.61 -2.45
N ASN A 156 0.51 -6.30 -2.22
CA ASN A 156 1.22 -5.53 -1.21
C ASN A 156 0.99 -6.06 0.21
N ASP A 157 -0.12 -6.78 0.43
CA ASP A 157 -0.49 -7.35 1.73
C ASP A 157 -0.24 -8.86 1.81
N ALA A 158 0.31 -9.49 0.77
CA ALA A 158 0.50 -10.95 0.69
C ALA A 158 1.45 -11.54 1.75
N ASN A 159 2.35 -10.71 2.27
CA ASN A 159 3.25 -11.11 3.35
C ASN A 159 2.55 -11.13 4.72
N PRO A 160 1.91 -10.03 5.17
CA PRO A 160 1.25 -9.97 6.47
C PRO A 160 -0.12 -10.67 6.54
N LEU A 161 -0.86 -10.77 5.43
CA LEU A 161 -2.24 -11.28 5.42
C LEU A 161 -2.40 -12.47 4.46
N PRO A 162 -3.20 -13.48 4.82
CA PRO A 162 -3.58 -14.56 3.90
C PRO A 162 -4.65 -14.07 2.91
N GLY A 163 -4.76 -14.72 1.75
CA GLY A 163 -5.83 -14.49 0.78
C GLY A 163 -5.53 -13.43 -0.30
N ALA A 164 -4.34 -12.82 -0.28
CA ALA A 164 -3.94 -11.87 -1.32
C ALA A 164 -3.85 -12.54 -2.71
N THR A 165 -4.30 -11.84 -3.74
CA THR A 165 -4.36 -12.35 -5.12
C THR A 165 -3.75 -11.35 -6.11
N LEU A 166 -3.43 -11.84 -7.31
CA LEU A 166 -2.85 -11.06 -8.40
C LEU A 166 -3.91 -10.64 -9.42
N THR A 167 -3.69 -9.50 -10.05
CA THR A 167 -4.42 -9.14 -11.28
C THR A 167 -3.80 -9.87 -12.48
N THR A 168 -4.38 -9.72 -13.68
CA THR A 168 -3.95 -10.45 -14.88
C THR A 168 -2.94 -9.71 -15.76
N GLU A 169 -2.72 -8.44 -15.48
CA GLU A 169 -1.89 -7.54 -16.29
C GLU A 169 -0.42 -7.94 -16.19
N ASP A 170 0.32 -7.66 -17.26
CA ASP A 170 1.76 -7.88 -17.28
C ASP A 170 2.47 -6.73 -16.56
N PRO A 171 3.17 -6.97 -15.44
CA PRO A 171 3.87 -5.89 -14.74
C PRO A 171 5.01 -5.24 -15.53
N LEU A 172 5.41 -5.81 -16.68
CA LEU A 172 6.41 -5.25 -17.59
C LEU A 172 5.79 -4.44 -18.75
N ALA A 173 4.46 -4.34 -18.84
CA ALA A 173 3.78 -3.76 -20.01
C ALA A 173 4.30 -2.37 -20.42
N GLY A 174 4.54 -1.46 -19.47
CA GLY A 174 5.07 -0.13 -19.79
C GLY A 174 6.52 -0.15 -20.26
N LEU A 175 7.35 -1.07 -19.75
CA LEU A 175 8.73 -1.23 -20.24
C LEU A 175 8.76 -1.84 -21.64
N ASP A 176 7.84 -2.76 -21.95
CA ASP A 176 7.67 -3.33 -23.28
C ASP A 176 7.19 -2.26 -24.28
N ASP A 177 6.20 -1.43 -23.91
CA ASP A 177 5.75 -0.32 -24.75
C ASP A 177 6.89 0.68 -25.04
N LEU A 178 7.64 1.09 -24.02
CA LEU A 178 8.81 1.96 -24.19
C LEU A 178 9.86 1.32 -25.11
N ALA A 179 10.09 0.02 -25.02
CA ALA A 179 11.05 -0.70 -25.87
C ALA A 179 10.59 -0.76 -27.33
N GLU A 180 9.30 -0.98 -27.57
CA GLU A 180 8.70 -0.93 -28.90
C GLU A 180 8.80 0.47 -29.52
N GLN A 181 8.56 1.52 -28.72
CA GLN A 181 8.75 2.91 -29.15
C GLN A 181 10.22 3.21 -29.49
N VAL A 182 11.18 2.77 -28.67
CA VAL A 182 12.63 2.88 -28.98
C VAL A 182 12.93 2.21 -30.32
N ARG A 183 12.41 1.01 -30.57
CA ARG A 183 12.55 0.34 -31.86
C ARG A 183 11.95 1.17 -33.00
N ALA A 184 10.75 1.70 -32.81
CA ALA A 184 10.03 2.52 -33.79
C ALA A 184 10.76 3.85 -34.11
N SER A 185 11.55 4.38 -33.18
CA SER A 185 12.41 5.56 -33.39
C SER A 185 13.55 5.32 -34.41
N GLY A 186 13.78 4.06 -34.78
CA GLY A 186 14.82 3.63 -35.72
C GLY A 186 16.07 3.06 -35.05
N ILE A 187 16.12 2.98 -33.71
CA ILE A 187 17.19 2.32 -32.98
C ILE A 187 16.99 0.80 -33.02
N THR A 188 17.97 0.08 -33.53
CA THR A 188 18.02 -1.39 -33.58
C THR A 188 19.18 -1.97 -32.77
N ALA A 189 20.15 -1.14 -32.39
CA ALA A 189 21.26 -1.52 -31.51
C ALA A 189 21.69 -0.33 -30.65
N VAL A 190 22.06 -0.60 -29.40
CA VAL A 190 22.67 0.36 -28.46
C VAL A 190 24.11 -0.09 -28.20
N ASP A 191 25.06 0.68 -28.73
CA ASP A 191 26.50 0.57 -28.49
C ASP A 191 26.89 1.53 -27.36
N GLY A 192 26.45 1.16 -26.16
CA GLY A 192 26.52 1.91 -24.91
C GLY A 192 25.74 1.16 -23.84
N ASP A 193 25.24 1.90 -22.84
CA ASP A 193 24.48 1.36 -21.72
C ASP A 193 22.99 1.71 -21.77
N VAL A 194 22.22 1.04 -20.92
CA VAL A 194 20.90 1.47 -20.48
C VAL A 194 21.05 1.89 -19.02
N VAL A 195 20.67 3.13 -18.70
CA VAL A 195 20.77 3.68 -17.35
C VAL A 195 19.39 4.10 -16.87
N VAL A 196 19.05 3.79 -15.63
CA VAL A 196 17.84 4.31 -14.99
C VAL A 196 18.23 5.56 -14.19
N ASP A 197 17.64 6.70 -14.52
CA ASP A 197 17.77 7.93 -13.75
C ASP A 197 16.65 7.96 -12.70
N ASP A 198 16.99 7.62 -11.46
CA ASP A 198 16.06 7.51 -10.33
C ASP A 198 16.21 8.69 -9.36
N ARG A 199 16.81 9.80 -9.82
CA ARG A 199 17.24 10.94 -8.98
C ARG A 199 16.19 12.06 -8.86
N LEU A 200 14.94 11.82 -9.28
CA LEU A 200 13.88 12.82 -9.18
C LEU A 200 13.61 13.18 -7.71
N PHE A 201 13.63 12.19 -6.82
CA PHE A 201 13.55 12.34 -5.37
C PHE A 201 14.20 11.14 -4.69
N GLU A 202 14.59 11.31 -3.43
CA GLU A 202 15.09 10.29 -2.53
C GLU A 202 14.18 10.20 -1.30
N GLY A 203 13.72 8.99 -0.99
CA GLY A 203 12.85 8.75 0.15
C GLY A 203 12.97 7.33 0.69
N GLU A 204 12.50 7.15 1.92
CA GLU A 204 12.43 5.86 2.59
C GLU A 204 11.08 5.73 3.29
N LEU A 205 10.54 4.51 3.31
CA LEU A 205 9.39 4.14 4.13
C LEU A 205 9.68 2.80 4.80
N ALA A 206 9.66 2.76 6.13
CA ALA A 206 9.87 1.55 6.92
C ALA A 206 11.16 0.76 6.60
N GLY A 207 12.30 1.45 6.38
CA GLY A 207 13.57 0.77 6.08
C GLY A 207 13.81 0.49 4.61
N LYS A 208 12.89 0.91 3.72
CA LYS A 208 12.88 0.55 2.30
C LYS A 208 12.76 1.77 1.40
N PRO A 209 13.43 1.76 0.23
CA PRO A 209 13.48 2.94 -0.63
C PRO A 209 12.12 3.25 -1.25
N VAL A 210 11.84 4.55 -1.39
CA VAL A 210 10.76 5.11 -2.20
C VAL A 210 11.38 5.77 -3.42
N THR A 211 11.14 5.18 -4.59
CA THR A 211 11.87 5.48 -5.83
C THR A 211 10.96 6.09 -6.91
N PRO A 212 11.49 6.99 -7.75
CA PRO A 212 10.79 7.47 -8.96
C PRO A 212 10.50 6.38 -10.00
N ILE A 213 11.31 5.34 -10.11
CA ILE A 213 11.06 4.16 -10.95
C ILE A 213 10.35 3.10 -10.13
N ILE A 214 9.16 2.69 -10.59
CA ILE A 214 8.32 1.73 -9.86
C ILE A 214 7.85 0.65 -10.83
N VAL A 215 8.48 -0.53 -10.77
CA VAL A 215 8.06 -1.71 -11.53
C VAL A 215 7.35 -2.66 -10.58
N ASN A 216 6.07 -2.94 -10.80
CA ASN A 216 5.27 -3.84 -9.98
C ASN A 216 5.31 -3.51 -8.47
N GLN A 217 5.14 -2.24 -8.11
CA GLN A 217 5.34 -1.76 -6.73
C GLN A 217 6.73 -2.05 -6.15
N ASN A 218 7.78 -2.22 -6.96
CA ASN A 218 9.10 -2.76 -6.57
C ASN A 218 9.00 -4.12 -5.85
N LEU A 219 8.09 -4.97 -6.29
CA LEU A 219 7.88 -6.31 -5.77
C LEU A 219 8.14 -7.37 -6.85
N LEU A 220 8.66 -8.52 -6.40
CA LEU A 220 8.51 -9.80 -7.09
C LEU A 220 7.43 -10.61 -6.41
N ASP A 221 6.41 -10.97 -7.17
CA ASP A 221 5.35 -11.87 -6.78
C ASP A 221 5.80 -13.32 -6.89
N ILE A 222 5.45 -14.12 -5.88
CA ILE A 222 5.77 -15.53 -5.77
C ILE A 222 4.47 -16.26 -5.43
N LEU A 223 3.74 -16.67 -6.47
CA LEU A 223 2.49 -17.43 -6.31
C LEU A 223 2.81 -18.92 -6.09
N ILE A 224 2.69 -19.37 -4.84
CA ILE A 224 3.06 -20.72 -4.42
C ILE A 224 1.86 -21.62 -4.55
N THR A 225 1.91 -22.56 -5.50
CA THR A 225 0.88 -23.57 -5.74
C THR A 225 1.26 -24.86 -5.01
N PRO A 226 0.46 -25.31 -4.03
CA PRO A 226 0.68 -26.57 -3.32
C PRO A 226 0.68 -27.78 -4.26
N GLY A 227 1.54 -28.76 -3.94
CA GLY A 227 1.53 -30.08 -4.58
C GLY A 227 0.61 -31.06 -3.85
N SER A 228 0.90 -32.36 -3.96
CA SER A 228 0.31 -33.36 -3.06
C SER A 228 1.01 -33.30 -1.69
N VAL A 229 0.32 -33.71 -0.61
CA VAL A 229 0.92 -33.79 0.73
C VAL A 229 2.24 -34.57 0.71
N GLY A 230 3.28 -33.99 1.32
CA GLY A 230 4.65 -34.51 1.33
C GLY A 230 5.44 -34.28 0.04
N GLN A 231 4.88 -33.57 -0.94
CA GLN A 231 5.57 -33.17 -2.17
C GLN A 231 5.93 -31.68 -2.15
N PRO A 232 6.97 -31.27 -2.89
CA PRO A 232 7.30 -29.87 -3.08
C PRO A 232 6.15 -29.08 -3.71
N ALA A 233 6.00 -27.83 -3.29
CA ALA A 233 5.17 -26.85 -3.99
C ALA A 233 5.86 -26.37 -5.28
N THR A 234 5.12 -25.63 -6.12
CA THR A 234 5.65 -24.96 -7.32
C THR A 234 5.37 -23.46 -7.27
N ALA A 235 6.22 -22.64 -7.87
CA ALA A 235 6.04 -21.20 -7.96
C ALA A 235 6.91 -20.63 -9.08
N ALA A 236 6.59 -19.41 -9.51
CA ALA A 236 7.40 -18.60 -10.41
C ALA A 236 7.49 -17.16 -9.90
N LEU A 237 8.53 -16.43 -10.30
CA LEU A 237 8.65 -15.00 -10.04
C LEU A 237 7.86 -14.22 -11.10
N THR A 238 7.11 -13.22 -10.65
CA THR A 238 6.43 -12.26 -11.53
C THR A 238 6.74 -10.83 -11.06
N PRO A 239 7.23 -9.93 -11.93
CA PRO A 239 7.64 -10.19 -13.31
C PRO A 239 8.86 -11.12 -13.41
N ALA A 240 8.90 -11.93 -14.47
CA ALA A 240 9.99 -12.86 -14.74
C ALA A 240 11.10 -12.15 -15.53
N VAL A 241 12.26 -11.95 -14.90
CA VAL A 241 13.46 -11.35 -15.51
C VAL A 241 14.61 -12.34 -15.32
N ALA A 242 15.31 -12.71 -16.40
CA ALA A 242 16.15 -13.92 -16.44
C ALA A 242 17.25 -14.05 -15.37
N PRO A 243 17.88 -12.96 -14.88
CA PRO A 243 18.87 -13.05 -13.82
C PRO A 243 18.24 -13.46 -12.49
N TRP A 244 17.00 -13.05 -12.22
CA TRP A 244 16.30 -13.36 -10.98
C TRP A 244 15.74 -14.78 -11.00
N LYS A 245 16.12 -15.56 -10.00
CA LYS A 245 15.79 -16.97 -9.87
C LYS A 245 15.10 -17.23 -8.56
N LEU A 246 14.27 -18.27 -8.53
CA LEU A 246 13.61 -18.76 -7.34
C LEU A 246 14.24 -20.08 -6.88
N ASP A 247 14.73 -20.10 -5.64
CA ASP A 247 15.03 -21.31 -4.89
C ASP A 247 13.87 -21.59 -3.93
N LEU A 248 12.94 -22.44 -4.39
CA LEU A 248 11.73 -22.79 -3.65
C LEU A 248 11.96 -24.05 -2.80
N GLN A 249 11.95 -23.85 -1.49
CA GLN A 249 12.14 -24.87 -0.46
C GLN A 249 10.86 -25.05 0.37
N VAL A 250 9.73 -25.18 -0.32
CA VAL A 250 8.39 -25.27 0.30
C VAL A 250 7.80 -26.65 0.09
N GLU A 251 7.43 -27.31 1.19
CA GLU A 251 6.75 -28.61 1.19
C GLU A 251 5.24 -28.45 1.43
N THR A 252 4.45 -29.29 0.78
CA THR A 252 2.99 -29.30 0.98
C THR A 252 2.58 -30.16 2.16
N VAL A 253 1.78 -29.62 3.07
CA VAL A 253 1.20 -30.32 4.23
C VAL A 253 -0.31 -30.46 4.11
N ALA A 254 -0.93 -31.34 4.89
CA ALA A 254 -2.37 -31.57 4.85
C ALA A 254 -3.17 -30.30 5.21
N ALA A 255 -4.41 -30.21 4.72
CA ALA A 255 -5.31 -29.11 5.08
C ALA A 255 -5.52 -29.06 6.62
N GLY A 256 -5.47 -27.85 7.19
CA GLY A 256 -5.62 -27.63 8.64
C GLY A 256 -4.40 -27.98 9.50
N ALA A 257 -3.31 -28.49 8.92
CA ALA A 257 -2.03 -28.57 9.61
C ALA A 257 -1.42 -27.17 9.77
N GLU A 258 -0.60 -26.96 10.81
CA GLU A 258 0.16 -25.72 10.96
C GLU A 258 1.14 -25.57 9.79
N ALA A 259 0.93 -24.56 8.96
CA ALA A 259 1.79 -24.24 7.83
C ALA A 259 2.38 -22.85 8.01
N ARG A 260 3.66 -22.70 7.65
CA ARG A 260 4.33 -21.40 7.71
C ARG A 260 5.34 -21.28 6.58
N ILE A 261 5.15 -20.25 5.77
CA ILE A 261 6.11 -19.82 4.76
C ILE A 261 6.92 -18.67 5.37
N ALA A 262 8.24 -18.81 5.38
CA ALA A 262 9.13 -17.74 5.81
C ALA A 262 9.10 -16.58 4.81
N ALA A 263 9.43 -15.37 5.29
CA ALA A 263 9.57 -14.21 4.41
C ALA A 263 10.62 -14.51 3.30
N PRO A 264 10.30 -14.20 2.03
CA PRO A 264 11.27 -14.30 0.95
C PRO A 264 12.55 -13.51 1.27
N ARG A 265 13.71 -14.06 0.89
CA ARG A 265 15.02 -13.43 1.14
C ARG A 265 15.96 -13.65 -0.02
N VAL A 266 16.96 -12.79 -0.15
CA VAL A 266 18.07 -12.99 -1.09
C VAL A 266 18.99 -14.11 -0.58
N SER A 267 19.50 -14.93 -1.48
CA SER A 267 20.50 -15.96 -1.19
C SER A 267 21.80 -15.34 -0.70
N GLY A 268 22.46 -15.98 0.27
CA GLY A 268 23.76 -15.53 0.78
C GLY A 268 24.92 -15.68 -0.22
N THR A 269 24.70 -16.37 -1.34
CA THR A 269 25.74 -16.65 -2.34
C THR A 269 25.47 -16.02 -3.71
N ASP A 270 24.25 -15.59 -3.98
CA ASP A 270 23.85 -15.01 -5.27
C ASP A 270 22.77 -13.93 -5.04
N PRO A 271 23.06 -12.64 -5.33
CA PRO A 271 22.12 -11.54 -5.10
C PRO A 271 20.86 -11.61 -5.98
N HIS A 272 20.87 -12.41 -7.05
CA HIS A 272 19.70 -12.58 -7.92
C HIS A 272 18.89 -13.85 -7.61
N THR A 273 19.27 -14.64 -6.62
CA THR A 273 18.48 -15.81 -6.20
C THR A 273 17.62 -15.46 -5.00
N ILE A 274 16.30 -15.48 -5.17
CA ILE A 274 15.30 -15.35 -4.10
C ILE A 274 15.00 -16.72 -3.53
N VAL A 275 15.11 -16.86 -2.20
CA VAL A 275 14.87 -18.11 -1.49
C VAL A 275 13.59 -18.00 -0.67
N VAL A 276 12.68 -18.95 -0.87
CA VAL A 276 11.44 -19.09 -0.08
C VAL A 276 11.43 -20.47 0.54
N ALA A 277 11.17 -20.56 1.85
CA ALA A 277 11.23 -21.82 2.58
C ALA A 277 10.05 -21.97 3.54
N GLY A 278 9.65 -23.21 3.82
CA GLY A 278 8.62 -23.50 4.82
C GLY A 278 7.64 -24.59 4.37
N THR A 279 6.41 -24.48 4.84
CA THR A 279 5.32 -25.39 4.49
C THR A 279 4.08 -24.62 4.03
N VAL A 280 3.31 -25.22 3.14
CA VAL A 280 2.03 -24.69 2.63
C VAL A 280 0.96 -25.78 2.74
N ASN A 281 -0.27 -25.43 3.13
CA ASN A 281 -1.38 -26.39 3.14
C ASN A 281 -1.75 -26.79 1.71
N GLU A 282 -2.21 -28.03 1.50
CA GLU A 282 -2.91 -28.40 0.28
C GLU A 282 -4.18 -27.53 0.10
N GLY A 283 -4.50 -27.18 -1.14
CA GLY A 283 -5.64 -26.31 -1.46
C GLY A 283 -5.23 -25.15 -2.35
N ASP A 284 -5.70 -23.95 -2.01
CA ASP A 284 -5.52 -22.76 -2.82
C ASP A 284 -4.07 -22.24 -2.80
N PRO A 285 -3.60 -21.64 -3.92
CA PRO A 285 -2.29 -21.00 -3.96
C PRO A 285 -2.13 -19.91 -2.89
N VAL A 286 -0.91 -19.76 -2.38
CA VAL A 286 -0.54 -18.71 -1.43
C VAL A 286 0.43 -17.75 -2.07
N LEU A 287 0.09 -16.46 -2.06
CA LEU A 287 0.97 -15.42 -2.58
C LEU A 287 1.97 -14.97 -1.51
N LYS A 288 3.22 -14.77 -1.92
CA LYS A 288 4.24 -14.02 -1.18
C LYS A 288 4.90 -13.01 -2.10
N VAL A 289 5.48 -11.97 -1.50
CA VAL A 289 6.20 -10.95 -2.25
C VAL A 289 7.60 -10.72 -1.69
N PHE A 290 8.55 -10.48 -2.59
CA PHE A 290 9.88 -10.00 -2.25
C PHE A 290 10.02 -8.53 -2.65
N GLU A 291 10.47 -7.69 -1.72
CA GLU A 291 10.63 -6.26 -1.93
C GLU A 291 12.09 -5.89 -2.21
N PHE A 292 12.34 -5.23 -3.33
CA PHE A 292 13.69 -4.85 -3.76
C PHE A 292 14.32 -3.78 -2.86
N ASP A 293 15.63 -3.94 -2.61
CA ASP A 293 16.48 -2.88 -2.04
C ASP A 293 17.06 -1.95 -3.12
N ASP A 294 17.16 -2.43 -4.37
CA ASP A 294 17.65 -1.67 -5.53
C ASP A 294 16.68 -1.83 -6.72
N PRO A 295 15.56 -1.08 -6.72
CA PRO A 295 14.57 -1.14 -7.80
C PRO A 295 15.13 -0.68 -9.15
N ALA A 296 16.08 0.26 -9.17
CA ALA A 296 16.65 0.81 -10.39
C ALA A 296 17.47 -0.23 -11.17
N THR A 297 18.28 -1.06 -10.49
CA THR A 297 19.00 -2.17 -11.14
C THR A 297 18.02 -3.22 -11.72
N PHE A 298 16.94 -3.51 -11.01
CA PHE A 298 15.90 -4.42 -11.53
C PHE A 298 15.25 -3.83 -12.79
N ALA A 299 14.81 -2.57 -12.74
CA ALA A 299 14.19 -1.88 -13.86
C ALA A 299 15.12 -1.78 -15.08
N ARG A 300 16.42 -1.49 -14.87
CA ARG A 300 17.44 -1.52 -15.93
C ARG A 300 17.50 -2.87 -16.64
N THR A 301 17.61 -3.94 -15.87
CA THR A 301 17.66 -5.31 -16.42
C THR A 301 16.39 -5.62 -17.20
N ALA A 302 15.22 -5.38 -16.59
CA ALA A 302 13.93 -5.63 -17.21
C ALA A 302 13.76 -4.87 -18.52
N PHE A 303 14.23 -3.61 -18.57
CA PHE A 303 14.16 -2.80 -19.78
C PHE A 303 15.15 -3.26 -20.87
N ILE A 304 16.35 -3.72 -20.52
CA ILE A 304 17.27 -4.35 -21.48
C ILE A 304 16.62 -5.60 -22.09
N GLU A 305 15.95 -6.43 -21.29
CA GLU A 305 15.21 -7.59 -21.81
C GLU A 305 14.03 -7.19 -22.70
N ALA A 306 13.26 -6.16 -22.32
CA ALA A 306 12.18 -5.59 -23.13
C ALA A 306 12.70 -5.08 -24.48
N LEU A 307 13.82 -4.35 -24.50
CA LEU A 307 14.53 -3.94 -25.72
C LEU A 307 14.89 -5.16 -26.58
N GLY A 308 15.42 -6.22 -25.97
CA GLY A 308 15.69 -7.48 -26.65
C GLY A 308 14.45 -8.10 -27.30
N ARG A 309 13.31 -8.12 -26.59
CA ARG A 309 12.02 -8.60 -27.12
C ARG A 309 11.53 -7.75 -28.30
N ALA A 310 11.69 -6.43 -28.24
CA ALA A 310 11.43 -5.50 -29.34
C ALA A 310 12.49 -5.56 -30.48
N GLY A 311 13.50 -6.42 -30.35
CA GLY A 311 14.55 -6.65 -31.32
C GLY A 311 15.62 -5.55 -31.38
N VAL A 312 15.84 -4.84 -30.28
CA VAL A 312 16.93 -3.89 -30.05
C VAL A 312 18.02 -4.57 -29.22
N SER A 313 19.22 -4.73 -29.78
CA SER A 313 20.35 -5.33 -29.03
C SER A 313 21.08 -4.28 -28.20
N VAL A 314 21.46 -4.61 -26.96
CA VAL A 314 22.25 -3.73 -26.08
C VAL A 314 23.62 -4.37 -25.81
N SER A 315 24.70 -3.60 -25.89
CA SER A 315 26.07 -4.10 -25.66
C SER A 315 26.43 -4.28 -24.19
N ALA A 316 25.78 -3.53 -23.29
CA ALA A 316 26.05 -3.57 -21.86
C ALA A 316 25.66 -4.93 -21.23
N ASP A 317 26.31 -5.26 -20.11
CA ASP A 317 25.96 -6.43 -19.32
C ASP A 317 24.56 -6.23 -18.69
N PRO A 318 23.56 -7.06 -19.05
CA PRO A 318 22.20 -6.89 -18.52
C PRO A 318 22.13 -7.07 -17.01
N VAL A 319 23.08 -7.79 -16.38
CA VAL A 319 23.04 -8.08 -14.92
C VAL A 319 23.92 -7.14 -14.08
N ALA A 320 24.58 -6.17 -14.71
CA ALA A 320 25.32 -5.15 -13.99
C ALA A 320 24.38 -4.23 -13.20
N SER A 321 24.86 -3.74 -12.05
CA SER A 321 24.17 -2.70 -11.28
C SER A 321 23.93 -1.45 -12.12
N ASN A 322 22.83 -0.74 -11.84
CA ASN A 322 22.49 0.51 -12.51
C ASN A 322 23.63 1.55 -12.35
N PRO A 323 24.26 2.01 -13.44
CA PRO A 323 25.40 2.92 -13.34
C PRO A 323 24.95 4.39 -13.22
N GLU A 324 24.04 4.70 -12.30
CA GLU A 324 23.45 6.05 -12.14
C GLU A 324 24.52 7.15 -11.98
N GLY A 325 25.62 6.84 -11.27
CA GLY A 325 26.75 7.76 -11.09
C GLY A 325 27.50 8.14 -12.37
N ALA A 326 27.23 7.48 -13.50
CA ALA A 326 27.75 7.86 -14.81
C ALA A 326 26.90 8.93 -15.52
N LEU A 327 25.68 9.19 -15.04
CA LEU A 327 24.82 10.22 -15.63
C LEU A 327 25.38 11.63 -15.37
N PRO A 328 25.22 12.57 -16.32
CA PRO A 328 25.45 13.98 -16.03
C PRO A 328 24.39 14.49 -15.03
N ASP A 329 24.46 15.78 -14.69
CA ASP A 329 23.43 16.39 -13.84
C ASP A 329 22.02 16.24 -14.44
N ARG A 330 20.99 16.32 -13.59
CA ARG A 330 19.60 16.03 -13.98
C ARG A 330 19.12 16.95 -15.11
N ALA A 331 19.50 18.23 -15.08
CA ALA A 331 19.13 19.20 -16.12
C ALA A 331 19.72 18.83 -17.48
N ALA A 332 20.95 18.32 -17.51
CA ALA A 332 21.58 17.82 -18.73
C ALA A 332 20.89 16.54 -19.25
N VAL A 333 20.46 15.62 -18.38
CA VAL A 333 19.67 14.44 -18.76
C VAL A 333 18.29 14.86 -19.32
N GLU A 334 17.59 15.77 -18.65
CA GLU A 334 16.29 16.29 -19.09
C GLU A 334 16.36 16.93 -20.49
N ALA A 335 17.47 17.60 -20.80
CA ALA A 335 17.71 18.25 -22.09
C ALA A 335 18.06 17.27 -23.23
N LEU A 336 18.31 15.98 -22.94
CA LEU A 336 18.53 14.97 -23.98
C LEU A 336 17.24 14.74 -24.80
N PRO A 337 17.38 14.38 -26.09
CA PRO A 337 16.23 14.03 -26.92
C PRO A 337 15.55 12.74 -26.41
N SER A 338 14.22 12.77 -26.28
CA SER A 338 13.40 11.58 -26.03
C SER A 338 13.27 10.74 -27.30
N VAL A 339 13.36 9.41 -27.14
CA VAL A 339 13.11 8.43 -28.22
C VAL A 339 11.89 7.54 -27.94
N ALA A 340 11.42 7.52 -26.69
CA ALA A 340 10.17 6.91 -26.26
C ALA A 340 9.63 7.67 -25.04
N GLU A 341 8.32 7.67 -24.86
CA GLU A 341 7.66 8.30 -23.71
C GLU A 341 6.44 7.47 -23.30
N LEU A 342 6.36 7.14 -22.01
CA LEU A 342 5.18 6.50 -21.42
C LEU A 342 4.45 7.54 -20.57
N LYS A 343 3.19 7.77 -20.89
CA LYS A 343 2.30 8.63 -20.10
C LYS A 343 1.61 7.77 -19.05
N SER A 344 1.63 8.19 -17.79
CA SER A 344 0.94 7.49 -16.70
C SER A 344 -0.56 7.47 -16.91
N LEU A 345 -1.25 6.60 -16.17
CA LEU A 345 -2.67 6.79 -15.89
C LEU A 345 -2.91 8.16 -15.22
N PRO A 346 -4.10 8.76 -15.37
CA PRO A 346 -4.43 10.01 -14.67
C PRO A 346 -4.39 9.82 -13.15
N LEU A 347 -4.15 10.90 -12.42
CA LEU A 347 -4.03 10.89 -10.96
C LEU A 347 -5.25 10.25 -10.28
N SER A 348 -6.43 10.38 -10.87
CA SER A 348 -7.66 9.70 -10.41
C SER A 348 -7.51 8.18 -10.32
N GLU A 349 -6.83 7.54 -11.27
CA GLU A 349 -6.56 6.11 -11.29
C GLU A 349 -5.39 5.74 -10.35
N GLU A 350 -4.33 6.55 -10.30
CA GLU A 350 -3.24 6.35 -9.33
C GLU A 350 -3.75 6.45 -7.88
N VAL A 351 -4.64 7.40 -7.61
CA VAL A 351 -5.26 7.57 -6.30
C VAL A 351 -6.28 6.47 -6.03
N THR A 352 -7.04 6.02 -7.04
CA THR A 352 -7.90 4.82 -6.91
C THR A 352 -7.06 3.62 -6.47
N TYR A 353 -5.91 3.40 -7.11
CA TYR A 353 -4.99 2.34 -6.72
C TYR A 353 -4.55 2.51 -5.26
N VAL A 354 -4.06 3.70 -4.88
CA VAL A 354 -3.64 3.98 -3.50
C VAL A 354 -4.75 3.76 -2.47
N MET A 355 -5.97 4.16 -2.78
CA MET A 355 -7.09 4.09 -1.85
C MET A 355 -7.68 2.68 -1.72
N LYS A 356 -7.92 2.01 -2.85
CA LYS A 356 -8.60 0.70 -2.92
C LYS A 356 -7.77 -0.40 -2.26
N ILE A 357 -6.47 -0.46 -2.56
CA ILE A 357 -5.53 -1.46 -2.02
C ILE A 357 -4.70 -0.95 -0.85
N SER A 358 -4.92 0.31 -0.43
CA SER A 358 -4.18 0.91 0.68
C SER A 358 -2.66 0.94 0.47
N TYR A 359 -2.21 1.23 -0.76
CA TYR A 359 -0.81 1.16 -1.18
C TYR A 359 0.08 2.15 -0.42
N ASN A 360 0.84 1.66 0.57
CA ASN A 360 1.69 2.49 1.45
C ASN A 360 2.74 3.28 0.69
N ARG A 361 3.52 2.61 -0.17
CA ARG A 361 4.58 3.27 -0.93
C ARG A 361 4.03 4.20 -2.00
N GLY A 362 2.88 3.88 -2.61
CA GLY A 362 2.20 4.78 -3.53
C GLY A 362 1.81 6.10 -2.86
N ALA A 363 1.22 6.05 -1.66
CA ALA A 363 0.90 7.25 -0.91
C ALA A 363 2.13 8.08 -0.53
N GLN A 364 3.23 7.44 -0.13
CA GLN A 364 4.50 8.13 0.12
C GLN A 364 5.11 8.70 -1.16
N THR A 365 4.95 8.03 -2.31
CA THR A 365 5.41 8.51 -3.61
C THR A 365 4.68 9.78 -4.03
N LEU A 366 3.38 9.91 -3.72
CA LEU A 366 2.65 11.17 -3.95
C LEU A 366 3.24 12.32 -3.13
N ILE A 367 3.64 12.08 -1.88
CA ILE A 367 4.34 13.06 -1.04
C ILE A 367 5.72 13.43 -1.61
N CYS A 368 6.49 12.44 -2.05
CA CYS A 368 7.77 12.66 -2.73
C CYS A 368 7.62 13.50 -4.00
N ARG A 369 6.58 13.23 -4.81
CA ARG A 369 6.27 14.01 -6.02
C ARG A 369 5.87 15.45 -5.69
N LEU A 370 5.17 15.69 -4.57
CA LEU A 370 4.89 17.06 -4.09
C LEU A 370 6.19 17.79 -3.73
N ALA A 371 7.14 17.12 -3.09
CA ALA A 371 8.47 17.67 -2.81
C ALA A 371 9.22 18.01 -4.11
N ALA A 372 9.23 17.08 -5.06
CA ALA A 372 9.88 17.27 -6.37
C ALA A 372 9.27 18.42 -7.18
N ASP A 373 7.94 18.55 -7.20
CA ASP A 373 7.22 19.67 -7.83
C ASP A 373 7.59 21.02 -7.20
N ALA A 374 7.84 21.04 -5.88
CA ALA A 374 8.33 22.21 -5.17
C ALA A 374 9.85 22.45 -5.33
N GLY A 375 10.56 21.58 -6.08
CA GLY A 375 11.98 21.69 -6.35
C GLY A 375 12.90 21.06 -5.29
N SER A 376 12.37 20.27 -4.36
CA SER A 376 13.15 19.46 -3.42
C SER A 376 13.28 18.02 -3.88
N THR A 377 14.47 17.43 -3.75
CA THR A 377 14.68 16.00 -3.95
C THR A 377 14.50 15.20 -2.66
N ASP A 378 14.32 15.84 -1.50
CA ASP A 378 14.13 15.14 -0.22
C ASP A 378 12.63 14.94 0.04
N CYS A 379 12.17 13.68 0.01
CA CYS A 379 10.77 13.35 0.28
C CYS A 379 10.27 13.84 1.64
N ASN A 380 11.15 14.05 2.63
CA ASN A 380 10.75 14.52 3.97
C ASN A 380 10.15 15.93 3.93
N ASP A 381 10.50 16.75 2.94
CA ASP A 381 9.92 18.07 2.76
C ASP A 381 8.44 18.01 2.30
N GLY A 382 8.05 16.89 1.68
CA GLY A 382 6.73 16.72 1.06
C GLY A 382 5.57 16.80 2.06
N MET A 383 5.74 16.31 3.30
CA MET A 383 4.67 16.36 4.31
C MET A 383 4.37 17.79 4.76
N GLY A 384 5.40 18.64 4.87
CA GLY A 384 5.23 20.06 5.15
C GLY A 384 4.48 20.78 4.01
N ILE A 385 4.82 20.42 2.76
CA ILE A 385 4.14 20.94 1.57
C ILE A 385 2.67 20.51 1.52
N ALA A 386 2.38 19.22 1.78
CA ALA A 386 1.02 18.71 1.87
C ALA A 386 0.21 19.43 2.97
N GLY A 387 0.83 19.70 4.12
CA GLY A 387 0.23 20.50 5.19
C GLY A 387 -0.10 21.92 4.76
N GLN A 388 0.76 22.57 3.98
CA GLN A 388 0.49 23.91 3.45
C GLN A 388 -0.66 23.91 2.43
N ILE A 389 -0.71 22.92 1.53
CA ILE A 389 -1.82 22.75 0.59
C ILE A 389 -3.15 22.65 1.33
N TRP A 390 -3.21 21.84 2.38
CA TRP A 390 -4.42 21.72 3.19
C TRP A 390 -4.77 22.98 3.99
N ALA A 391 -3.76 23.68 4.51
CA ALA A 391 -3.98 24.97 5.19
C ALA A 391 -4.57 26.01 4.25
N ASP A 392 -4.14 26.04 2.98
CA ASP A 392 -4.65 26.94 1.95
C ASP A 392 -6.12 26.61 1.59
N GLU A 393 -6.52 25.34 1.67
CA GLU A 393 -7.93 24.89 1.55
C GLU A 393 -8.75 25.12 2.84
N GLY A 394 -8.14 25.62 3.92
CA GLY A 394 -8.83 25.96 5.17
C GLY A 394 -8.91 24.82 6.20
N LEU A 395 -8.14 23.74 6.05
CA LEU A 395 -8.01 22.70 7.07
C LEU A 395 -7.33 23.26 8.34
N ASP A 396 -7.83 22.91 9.53
CA ASP A 396 -7.08 23.13 10.77
C ASP A 396 -5.97 22.08 10.88
N THR A 397 -4.78 22.41 10.39
CA THR A 397 -3.65 21.46 10.34
C THR A 397 -3.18 20.99 11.72
N LEU A 398 -3.54 21.69 12.81
CA LEU A 398 -3.19 21.26 14.18
C LEU A 398 -4.01 20.07 14.66
N GLY A 399 -5.08 19.71 13.94
CA GLY A 399 -5.83 18.47 14.15
C GLY A 399 -5.09 17.21 13.71
N ALA A 400 -3.91 17.35 13.08
CA ALA A 400 -3.10 16.23 12.61
C ALA A 400 -1.62 16.40 12.97
N SER A 401 -0.94 15.28 13.19
CA SER A 401 0.50 15.17 13.37
C SER A 401 0.97 13.99 12.52
N LEU A 402 1.44 14.28 11.31
CA LEU A 402 1.77 13.29 10.29
C LEU A 402 3.26 13.33 9.96
N ILE A 403 3.88 12.16 9.88
CA ILE A 403 5.31 11.99 9.62
C ILE A 403 5.59 11.34 8.25
N ASP A 404 4.58 10.73 7.64
CA ASP A 404 4.64 10.10 6.32
C ASP A 404 3.26 10.14 5.65
N GLY A 405 3.22 9.80 4.36
CA GLY A 405 1.98 9.78 3.58
C GLY A 405 1.19 8.47 3.67
N SER A 406 1.73 7.43 4.29
CA SER A 406 1.18 6.07 4.31
C SER A 406 0.27 5.79 5.51
N GLY A 407 0.58 6.38 6.67
CA GLY A 407 -0.12 6.16 7.93
C GLY A 407 0.42 5.03 8.80
N LEU A 408 1.72 4.72 8.69
CA LEU A 408 2.38 3.81 9.61
C LEU A 408 2.46 4.38 11.04
N GLU A 409 3.05 3.64 11.97
CA GLU A 409 3.19 4.07 13.37
C GLU A 409 3.88 5.43 13.48
N GLY A 410 3.36 6.32 14.33
CA GLY A 410 3.89 7.67 14.56
C GLY A 410 2.99 8.80 14.02
N ASN A 411 1.95 8.45 13.26
CA ASN A 411 0.94 9.39 12.77
C ASN A 411 -0.25 9.49 13.73
N TYR A 412 -0.82 10.70 13.89
CA TYR A 412 -1.98 10.96 14.74
C TYR A 412 -2.92 11.98 14.09
N ILE A 413 -4.23 11.79 14.24
CA ILE A 413 -5.25 12.76 13.83
C ILE A 413 -6.39 12.82 14.86
N THR A 414 -7.16 13.89 14.85
CA THR A 414 -8.48 13.94 15.51
C THR A 414 -9.60 13.55 14.55
N PRO A 415 -10.67 12.85 14.99
CA PRO A 415 -11.79 12.52 14.12
C PRO A 415 -12.48 13.75 13.49
N ALA A 416 -12.54 14.88 14.20
CA ALA A 416 -13.11 16.11 13.66
C ALA A 416 -12.27 16.68 12.50
N ASN A 417 -10.93 16.58 12.59
CA ASN A 417 -10.05 17.00 11.50
C ASN A 417 -10.16 16.07 10.28
N ALA A 418 -10.32 14.77 10.53
CA ALA A 418 -10.59 13.79 9.49
C ALA A 418 -11.90 14.08 8.75
N VAL A 419 -12.98 14.40 9.47
CA VAL A 419 -14.27 14.85 8.90
C VAL A 419 -14.13 16.17 8.14
N GLN A 420 -13.29 17.10 8.61
CA GLN A 420 -13.05 18.36 7.92
C GLN A 420 -12.44 18.13 6.53
N ILE A 421 -11.48 17.20 6.38
CA ILE A 421 -10.95 16.82 5.05
C ILE A 421 -12.07 16.34 4.13
N GLN A 422 -12.94 15.45 4.61
CA GLN A 422 -14.03 14.91 3.78
C GLN A 422 -15.03 16.02 3.40
N THR A 423 -15.28 16.97 4.30
CA THR A 423 -16.13 18.13 4.03
C THR A 423 -15.52 19.03 2.96
N LEU A 424 -14.23 19.36 3.08
CA LEU A 424 -13.51 20.17 2.08
C LEU A 424 -13.52 19.50 0.71
N MET A 425 -13.30 18.18 0.65
CA MET A 425 -13.33 17.45 -0.61
C MET A 425 -14.74 17.36 -1.22
N ALA A 426 -15.79 17.27 -0.39
CA ALA A 426 -17.18 17.26 -0.85
C ALA A 426 -17.64 18.61 -1.44
N GLU A 427 -17.02 19.72 -1.06
CA GLU A 427 -17.32 21.07 -1.58
C GLU A 427 -16.67 21.34 -2.95
N ARG A 428 -15.74 20.48 -3.40
CA ARG A 428 -15.01 20.67 -4.65
C ARG A 428 -15.85 20.32 -5.89
N PRO A 429 -15.55 20.92 -7.06
CA PRO A 429 -16.25 20.60 -8.30
C PRO A 429 -16.03 19.15 -8.80
N ASP A 430 -14.98 18.48 -8.32
CA ASP A 430 -14.60 17.11 -8.64
C ASP A 430 -14.89 16.13 -7.48
N ALA A 431 -15.78 16.50 -6.55
CA ALA A 431 -16.14 15.71 -5.37
C ALA A 431 -16.58 14.27 -5.69
N GLU A 432 -17.40 14.07 -6.73
CA GLU A 432 -17.84 12.73 -7.14
C GLU A 432 -16.69 11.84 -7.61
N ALA A 433 -15.69 12.42 -8.31
CA ALA A 433 -14.51 11.69 -8.73
C ALA A 433 -13.64 11.30 -7.51
N TRP A 434 -13.54 12.17 -6.51
CA TRP A 434 -12.87 11.85 -5.25
C TRP A 434 -13.63 10.78 -4.43
N LYS A 435 -14.96 10.87 -4.37
CA LYS A 435 -15.81 9.85 -3.72
C LYS A 435 -15.59 8.47 -4.35
N ALA A 436 -15.49 8.41 -5.68
CA ALA A 436 -15.31 7.17 -6.44
C ALA A 436 -13.97 6.45 -6.18
N VAL A 437 -12.90 7.18 -5.80
CA VAL A 437 -11.60 6.54 -5.51
C VAL A 437 -11.62 5.74 -4.20
N MET A 438 -12.54 6.02 -3.29
CA MET A 438 -12.60 5.37 -1.98
C MET A 438 -13.11 3.93 -2.08
N PRO A 439 -12.61 2.98 -1.26
CA PRO A 439 -13.26 1.69 -1.08
C PRO A 439 -14.75 1.83 -0.76
N VAL A 440 -15.57 0.95 -1.33
CA VAL A 440 -17.02 0.96 -1.14
C VAL A 440 -17.42 -0.25 -0.28
N LEU A 441 -18.13 0.02 0.81
CA LEU A 441 -18.58 -0.99 1.78
C LEU A 441 -19.33 -2.13 1.10
N GLY A 442 -18.85 -3.36 1.28
CA GLY A 442 -19.45 -4.58 0.73
C GLY A 442 -19.33 -4.72 -0.78
N VAL A 443 -18.48 -3.93 -1.44
CA VAL A 443 -18.37 -3.90 -2.91
C VAL A 443 -16.93 -4.10 -3.39
N ASP A 444 -15.97 -3.29 -2.94
CA ASP A 444 -14.61 -3.34 -3.49
C ASP A 444 -13.49 -2.92 -2.52
N GLY A 445 -12.25 -3.20 -2.96
CA GLY A 445 -11.02 -2.88 -2.26
C GLY A 445 -11.01 -3.47 -0.84
N SER A 446 -10.37 -2.74 0.08
CA SER A 446 -10.28 -3.13 1.50
C SER A 446 -11.62 -3.25 2.26
N LEU A 447 -12.76 -2.98 1.61
CA LEU A 447 -14.10 -3.11 2.19
C LEU A 447 -14.99 -4.13 1.46
N ALA A 448 -14.47 -4.86 0.47
CA ALA A 448 -15.28 -5.73 -0.39
C ALA A 448 -16.06 -6.79 0.40
N ASP A 449 -15.43 -7.39 1.41
CA ASP A 449 -16.04 -8.46 2.23
C ASP A 449 -16.66 -7.94 3.54
N VAL A 450 -16.70 -6.62 3.74
CA VAL A 450 -17.18 -5.98 4.97
C VAL A 450 -18.66 -5.68 4.85
N GLN A 451 -19.49 -6.23 5.76
CA GLN A 451 -20.93 -5.94 5.84
C GLN A 451 -21.70 -6.13 4.51
N THR A 452 -21.32 -7.12 3.69
CA THR A 452 -21.89 -7.36 2.34
C THR A 452 -23.41 -7.57 2.31
N GLY A 453 -23.98 -8.11 3.40
CA GLY A 453 -25.43 -8.31 3.55
C GLY A 453 -26.20 -7.12 4.14
N SER A 454 -25.52 -6.04 4.48
CA SER A 454 -26.11 -4.87 5.12
C SER A 454 -26.86 -3.97 4.12
N PRO A 455 -27.97 -3.32 4.50
CA PRO A 455 -28.58 -2.26 3.70
C PRO A 455 -27.65 -1.07 3.38
N ALA A 456 -26.54 -0.94 4.12
CA ALA A 456 -25.51 0.08 3.91
C ALA A 456 -24.49 -0.29 2.82
N ALA A 457 -24.47 -1.54 2.35
CA ALA A 457 -23.56 -1.96 1.28
C ALA A 457 -23.79 -1.12 0.01
N GLY A 458 -22.71 -0.65 -0.60
CA GLY A 458 -22.75 0.25 -1.75
C GLY A 458 -23.07 1.72 -1.44
N LYS A 459 -23.22 2.12 -0.16
CA LYS A 459 -23.59 3.48 0.24
C LYS A 459 -22.57 4.18 1.14
N VAL A 460 -21.52 3.47 1.54
CA VAL A 460 -20.44 4.01 2.38
C VAL A 460 -19.13 3.96 1.58
N PHE A 461 -18.54 5.13 1.36
CA PHE A 461 -17.35 5.36 0.54
C PHE A 461 -16.24 5.84 1.46
N ALA A 462 -15.35 4.94 1.88
CA ALA A 462 -14.48 5.23 3.02
C ALA A 462 -13.12 4.55 2.93
N LYS A 463 -12.10 5.28 3.40
CA LYS A 463 -10.76 4.73 3.55
C LYS A 463 -10.61 4.03 4.89
N THR A 464 -10.08 2.82 4.84
CA THR A 464 -9.68 2.02 5.99
C THR A 464 -8.30 2.44 6.53
N GLY A 465 -8.06 2.21 7.81
CA GLY A 465 -6.75 2.26 8.42
C GLY A 465 -6.58 1.13 9.44
N THR A 466 -5.46 0.41 9.39
CA THR A 466 -5.16 -0.67 10.33
C THR A 466 -3.70 -0.56 10.78
N LEU A 467 -3.46 -0.65 12.09
CA LEU A 467 -2.15 -1.01 12.64
C LEU A 467 -2.37 -2.15 13.63
N ALA A 468 -1.58 -3.21 13.49
CA ALA A 468 -1.63 -4.38 14.37
C ALA A 468 -0.21 -4.76 14.83
N GLY A 469 -0.13 -5.37 16.00
CA GLY A 469 1.12 -5.86 16.58
C GLY A 469 0.88 -7.14 17.40
N GLY A 470 1.95 -7.86 17.70
CA GLY A 470 1.86 -9.03 18.58
C GLY A 470 1.87 -8.63 20.05
N ASP A 471 0.91 -9.13 20.83
CA ASP A 471 0.91 -9.10 22.29
C ASP A 471 1.57 -10.39 22.81
N ALA A 472 2.91 -10.41 22.79
CA ALA A 472 3.69 -11.57 23.23
C ALA A 472 3.53 -11.87 24.74
N PHE A 473 3.08 -10.90 25.54
CA PHE A 473 2.89 -11.08 26.98
C PHE A 473 1.65 -11.94 27.27
N ASN A 474 0.56 -11.73 26.52
CA ASN A 474 -0.68 -12.48 26.69
C ASN A 474 -0.92 -13.51 25.57
N ASN A 475 -0.01 -13.65 24.61
CA ASN A 475 -0.16 -14.51 23.43
C ASN A 475 -1.42 -14.16 22.62
N ARG A 476 -1.53 -12.88 22.22
CA ARG A 476 -2.66 -12.31 21.48
C ARG A 476 -2.16 -11.44 20.32
N VAL A 477 -3.08 -10.97 19.49
CA VAL A 477 -2.89 -9.86 18.57
C VAL A 477 -3.46 -8.59 19.17
N GLN A 478 -2.67 -7.52 19.15
CA GLN A 478 -3.07 -6.17 19.52
C GLN A 478 -3.43 -5.41 18.24
N LEU A 479 -4.71 -5.04 18.12
CA LEU A 479 -5.15 -4.05 17.15
C LEU A 479 -4.85 -2.66 17.72
N VAL A 480 -3.72 -2.11 17.33
CA VAL A 480 -3.29 -0.77 17.76
C VAL A 480 -4.30 0.28 17.30
N THR A 481 -4.74 0.20 16.04
CA THR A 481 -5.85 0.98 15.51
C THR A 481 -6.61 0.26 14.41
N LYS A 482 -7.93 0.50 14.36
CA LYS A 482 -8.74 0.38 13.16
C LYS A 482 -9.51 1.67 12.94
N THR A 483 -9.41 2.22 11.73
CA THR A 483 -10.09 3.45 11.32
C THR A 483 -10.93 3.19 10.07
N LEU A 484 -12.08 3.84 9.98
CA LEU A 484 -12.89 3.95 8.79
C LEU A 484 -13.43 5.38 8.71
N GLY A 485 -13.18 6.08 7.62
CA GLY A 485 -13.70 7.43 7.43
C GLY A 485 -13.81 7.80 5.96
N GLY A 486 -14.73 8.70 5.67
CA GLY A 486 -15.11 9.06 4.31
C GLY A 486 -16.48 9.73 4.29
N VAL A 487 -17.25 9.42 3.26
CA VAL A 487 -18.63 9.89 3.11
C VAL A 487 -19.61 8.73 3.01
N MET A 488 -20.87 8.97 3.35
CA MET A 488 -21.94 7.99 3.20
C MET A 488 -23.25 8.65 2.78
N ASP A 489 -24.01 7.90 1.98
CA ASP A 489 -25.38 8.24 1.59
C ASP A 489 -26.32 7.61 2.62
N ALA A 490 -26.85 8.41 3.54
CA ALA A 490 -27.67 7.95 4.65
C ALA A 490 -29.07 7.50 4.19
N GLU A 491 -29.77 6.68 4.99
CA GLU A 491 -31.10 6.17 4.65
C GLU A 491 -32.16 7.27 4.53
N SER A 492 -32.04 8.39 5.27
CA SER A 492 -32.92 9.55 5.09
C SER A 492 -32.68 10.34 3.81
N GLY A 493 -31.60 10.04 3.08
CA GLY A 493 -31.14 10.79 1.90
C GLY A 493 -30.17 11.93 2.22
N ARG A 494 -29.73 12.07 3.47
CA ARG A 494 -28.62 12.97 3.85
C ARG A 494 -27.29 12.43 3.34
N GLU A 495 -26.39 13.34 2.99
CA GLU A 495 -24.98 13.00 2.75
C GLU A 495 -24.17 13.36 4.00
N LEU A 496 -23.43 12.39 4.53
CA LEU A 496 -22.68 12.54 5.77
C LEU A 496 -21.19 12.36 5.54
N ALA A 497 -20.37 13.21 6.14
CA ALA A 497 -18.96 12.96 6.36
C ALA A 497 -18.77 12.32 7.74
N PHE A 498 -17.91 11.30 7.81
CA PHE A 498 -17.70 10.58 9.06
C PHE A 498 -16.26 10.12 9.24
N THR A 499 -15.90 9.86 10.50
CA THR A 499 -14.70 9.12 10.86
C THR A 499 -14.97 8.35 12.15
N ILE A 500 -14.67 7.04 12.11
CA ILE A 500 -14.77 6.11 13.23
C ILE A 500 -13.37 5.53 13.45
N ILE A 501 -12.85 5.65 14.66
CA ILE A 501 -11.55 5.14 15.06
C ILE A 501 -11.75 4.28 16.31
N VAL A 502 -11.22 3.07 16.30
CA VAL A 502 -10.98 2.29 17.52
C VAL A 502 -9.48 2.12 17.70
N ASN A 503 -8.98 2.48 18.88
CA ASN A 503 -7.62 2.18 19.30
C ASN A 503 -7.65 1.11 20.40
N GLN A 504 -6.71 0.19 20.36
CA GLN A 504 -6.49 -0.85 21.40
C GLN A 504 -7.59 -1.92 21.48
N GLY A 505 -7.79 -2.68 20.41
CA GLY A 505 -8.53 -3.96 20.43
C GLY A 505 -7.59 -5.15 20.66
N PHE A 506 -8.11 -6.26 21.18
CA PHE A 506 -7.31 -7.47 21.43
C PHE A 506 -8.01 -8.73 20.95
N TYR A 507 -7.30 -9.53 20.15
CA TYR A 507 -7.80 -10.74 19.49
C TYR A 507 -6.88 -11.93 19.76
N ASP A 508 -7.38 -13.15 19.59
CA ASP A 508 -6.60 -14.36 19.82
C ASP A 508 -5.53 -14.57 18.73
N ASP A 509 -5.84 -14.24 17.49
CA ASP A 509 -4.97 -14.41 16.33
C ASP A 509 -5.17 -13.32 15.26
N ILE A 510 -4.58 -13.54 14.07
CA ILE A 510 -4.57 -12.57 12.97
C ILE A 510 -5.95 -12.39 12.33
N ASP A 511 -6.86 -13.36 12.45
CA ASP A 511 -8.21 -13.26 11.87
C ASP A 511 -9.00 -12.12 12.52
N GLY A 512 -8.65 -11.77 13.76
CA GLY A 512 -9.15 -10.60 14.46
C GLY A 512 -8.95 -9.26 13.73
N VAL A 513 -7.99 -9.17 12.80
CA VAL A 513 -7.84 -7.97 11.95
C VAL A 513 -9.01 -7.84 10.96
N PHE A 514 -9.51 -8.95 10.43
CA PHE A 514 -10.68 -8.97 9.55
C PHE A 514 -11.97 -8.75 10.35
N GLU A 515 -12.08 -9.36 11.55
CA GLU A 515 -13.19 -9.11 12.48
C GLU A 515 -13.27 -7.63 12.86
N ALA A 516 -12.15 -6.98 13.19
CA ALA A 516 -12.11 -5.55 13.46
C ALA A 516 -12.56 -4.69 12.27
N ASN A 517 -12.27 -5.14 11.04
CA ASN A 517 -12.73 -4.46 9.83
C ASN A 517 -14.25 -4.55 9.71
N ASP A 518 -14.81 -5.73 9.98
CA ASP A 518 -16.25 -5.96 9.99
C ASP A 518 -16.96 -5.16 11.08
N ASP A 519 -16.41 -5.11 12.31
CA ASP A 519 -16.95 -4.36 13.43
C ASP A 519 -17.02 -2.85 13.14
N VAL A 520 -15.93 -2.23 12.67
CA VAL A 520 -15.96 -0.80 12.32
C VAL A 520 -16.91 -0.55 11.14
N GLY A 521 -17.00 -1.49 10.19
CA GLY A 521 -18.00 -1.48 9.13
C GLY A 521 -19.44 -1.55 9.66
N ALA A 522 -19.71 -2.37 10.67
CA ALA A 522 -21.02 -2.50 11.32
C ALA A 522 -21.40 -1.22 12.06
N VAL A 523 -20.46 -0.56 12.73
CA VAL A 523 -20.67 0.77 13.31
C VAL A 523 -21.04 1.80 12.23
N ALA A 524 -20.30 1.83 11.12
CA ALA A 524 -20.62 2.72 9.99
C ALA A 524 -22.00 2.41 9.38
N ALA A 525 -22.32 1.13 9.20
CA ALA A 525 -23.61 0.68 8.67
C ALA A 525 -24.77 1.07 9.59
N ALA A 526 -24.60 0.97 10.92
CA ALA A 526 -25.60 1.38 11.89
C ALA A 526 -25.84 2.89 11.85
N ILE A 527 -24.78 3.70 11.70
CA ILE A 527 -24.90 5.15 11.53
C ILE A 527 -25.61 5.47 10.21
N GLN A 528 -25.18 4.84 9.09
CA GLN A 528 -25.78 5.04 7.76
C GLN A 528 -27.29 4.74 7.74
N GLN A 529 -27.77 3.77 8.52
CA GLN A 529 -29.19 3.39 8.58
C GLN A 529 -30.02 4.24 9.56
N ALA A 530 -29.38 4.84 10.57
CA ALA A 530 -30.08 5.64 11.58
C ALA A 530 -30.37 7.06 11.12
N TYR A 531 -29.54 7.56 10.21
CA TYR A 531 -29.73 8.80 9.47
C TYR A 531 -30.07 8.47 8.04
#